data_AF-A0A090MH00-F1
#
_entry.id   AF-A0A090MH00-F1
#
_cell.length_a   1.000
_cell.length_b   1.000
_cell.length_c   1.000
_cell.angle_alpha   90.00
_cell.angle_beta   90.00
_cell.angle_gamma   90.00
#
_symmetry.space_group_name_H-M   'P 1'
#
loop_
_entity.id
_entity.type
_entity.pdbx_description
1 polymer ?
#
loop_
_entity_poly.entity_id
_entity_poly.type
_entity_poly.pdbx_seq_one_letter_code
_entity_poly.pdbx_strand_id
1 'polypeptide(L)'
;MYRASPFTYVVEGLMGTSMANAKAGCESNELITFSAPGGSTCGEYMKSYISEMGGYLASSGASECQYCPISDTNRFLEDKSMSYGNRWRDFGILWAFCVFNVLAAFGIYWTFRVPKKGKGKKE
;
A
#
# COMPACT_ATOMS: atom_id res chain seq x y z
N MET A 1 -3.82 2.41 10.68
CA MET A 1 -3.19 3.49 9.88
C MET A 1 -3.09 4.78 10.69
N TYR A 2 -1.90 5.38 10.78
CA TYR A 2 -1.69 6.69 11.41
C TYR A 2 -1.98 7.81 10.39
N ARG A 3 -3.23 8.29 10.38
CA ARG A 3 -3.74 9.31 9.42
C ARG A 3 -3.15 10.70 9.60
N ALA A 4 -2.49 10.98 10.72
CA ALA A 4 -1.88 12.28 11.03
C ALA A 4 -0.42 12.41 10.55
N SER A 5 0.24 11.30 10.19
CA SER A 5 1.61 11.34 9.66
C SER A 5 1.57 11.46 8.13
N PRO A 6 2.09 12.56 7.55
CA PRO A 6 2.18 12.71 6.09
C PRO A 6 3.04 11.62 5.44
N PHE A 7 3.98 11.04 6.20
CA PHE A 7 4.82 9.93 5.74
C PHE A 7 3.99 8.68 5.40
N THR A 8 2.86 8.45 6.09
CA THR A 8 1.96 7.32 5.80
C THR A 8 1.40 7.41 4.37
N TYR A 9 0.99 8.60 3.93
CA TYR A 9 0.43 8.82 2.59
C TYR A 9 1.50 8.79 1.49
N VAL A 10 2.73 9.22 1.80
CA VAL A 10 3.87 9.07 0.89
C VAL A 10 4.17 7.59 0.66
N VAL A 11 4.27 6.80 1.72
CA VAL A 11 4.59 5.37 1.63
C VAL A 11 3.45 4.59 0.96
N GLU A 12 2.18 4.87 1.30
CA GLU A 12 1.01 4.27 0.64
C GLU A 12 0.98 4.59 -0.86
N GLY A 13 1.19 5.86 -1.24
CA GLY A 13 1.23 6.27 -2.63
C GLY A 13 2.41 5.69 -3.42
N LEU A 14 3.60 5.65 -2.83
CA LEU A 14 4.81 5.15 -3.49
C LEU A 14 4.77 3.62 -3.64
N MET A 15 4.44 2.87 -2.57
CA MET A 15 4.33 1.41 -2.63
C MET A 15 3.13 0.96 -3.47
N GLY A 16 2.01 1.67 -3.37
CA GLY A 16 0.83 1.41 -4.17
C GLY A 16 1.06 1.64 -5.66
N THR A 17 1.93 2.58 -6.06
CA THR A 17 2.21 2.83 -7.49
C THR A 17 3.36 1.99 -8.05
N SER A 18 4.38 1.68 -7.24
CA SER A 18 5.55 0.92 -7.69
C SER A 18 5.29 -0.59 -7.75
N MET A 19 4.41 -1.12 -6.89
CA MET A 19 4.25 -2.56 -6.68
C MET A 19 2.87 -3.10 -7.07
N ALA A 20 1.91 -2.25 -7.43
CA ALA A 20 0.58 -2.70 -7.84
C ALA A 20 0.58 -3.38 -9.22
N ASN A 21 -0.30 -4.37 -9.38
CA ASN A 21 -0.51 -5.16 -10.60
C ASN A 21 0.71 -5.92 -11.13
N ALA A 22 1.73 -6.12 -10.30
CA ALA A 22 2.81 -7.05 -10.63
C ALA A 22 2.35 -8.49 -10.37
N LYS A 23 2.63 -9.37 -11.32
CA LYS A 23 2.38 -10.81 -11.19
C LYS A 23 3.47 -11.39 -10.30
N ALA A 24 3.11 -11.78 -9.09
CA ALA A 24 4.02 -12.37 -8.13
C ALA A 24 3.87 -13.89 -8.18
N GLY A 25 4.98 -14.60 -8.39
CA GLY A 25 5.03 -16.06 -8.37
C GLY A 25 6.03 -16.52 -7.32
N CYS A 26 5.69 -17.58 -6.60
CA CYS A 26 6.64 -18.26 -5.70
C CYS A 26 7.67 -19.04 -6.51
N GLU A 27 8.92 -18.95 -6.09
CA GLU A 27 9.99 -19.87 -6.50
C GLU A 27 9.88 -21.20 -5.73
N SER A 28 10.58 -22.24 -6.17
CA SER A 28 10.50 -23.58 -5.56
C SER A 28 10.80 -23.63 -4.05
N ASN A 29 11.59 -22.67 -3.54
CA ASN A 29 11.91 -22.53 -2.11
C ASN A 29 10.79 -21.84 -1.28
N GLU A 30 9.90 -21.10 -1.91
CA GLU A 30 8.81 -20.36 -1.25
C GLU A 30 7.49 -21.12 -1.28
N LEU A 31 7.46 -22.28 -1.96
CA LEU A 31 6.32 -23.18 -1.99
C LEU A 31 6.16 -23.88 -0.65
N ILE A 32 4.99 -23.72 -0.04
CA ILE A 32 4.63 -24.47 1.16
C ILE A 32 4.32 -25.90 0.71
N THR A 33 5.16 -26.84 1.17
CA THR A 33 5.02 -28.26 0.86
C THR A 33 4.36 -28.98 2.02
N PHE A 34 3.25 -29.67 1.76
CA PHE A 34 2.54 -30.46 2.76
C PHE A 34 1.73 -31.60 2.13
N SER A 35 1.37 -32.62 2.89
CA SER A 35 0.58 -33.74 2.38
C SER A 35 -0.91 -33.54 2.64
N ALA A 36 -1.74 -33.80 1.63
CA ALA A 36 -3.19 -33.74 1.79
C ALA A 36 -3.69 -34.88 2.70
N PRO A 37 -4.50 -34.58 3.74
CA PRO A 37 -5.05 -35.60 4.61
C PRO A 37 -6.09 -36.47 3.89
N GLY A 38 -6.16 -37.76 4.26
CA GLY A 38 -7.20 -38.68 3.82
C GLY A 38 -7.09 -39.20 2.38
N GLY A 39 -5.92 -39.12 1.74
CA GLY A 39 -5.73 -39.62 0.37
C GLY A 39 -6.45 -38.80 -0.71
N SER A 40 -6.90 -37.59 -0.35
CA SER A 40 -7.49 -36.63 -1.29
C SER A 40 -6.43 -35.95 -2.14
N THR A 41 -6.84 -35.39 -3.28
CA THR A 41 -5.93 -34.59 -4.12
C THR A 41 -5.74 -33.19 -3.52
N CYS A 42 -4.56 -32.60 -3.69
CA CYS A 42 -4.28 -31.23 -3.24
C CYS A 42 -5.27 -30.21 -3.79
N GLY A 43 -5.70 -30.41 -5.04
CA GLY A 43 -6.73 -29.58 -5.68
C GLY A 43 -8.08 -29.63 -4.96
N GLU A 44 -8.51 -30.80 -4.48
CA GLU A 44 -9.77 -30.95 -3.74
C GLU A 44 -9.69 -30.35 -2.34
N TYR A 45 -8.60 -30.63 -1.63
CA TYR A 45 -8.41 -30.14 -0.26
C TYR A 45 -8.30 -28.61 -0.21
N MET A 46 -7.57 -27.99 -1.13
CA MET A 46 -7.34 -26.55 -1.11
C MET A 46 -8.38 -25.73 -1.89
N LYS A 47 -9.37 -26.37 -2.54
CA LYS A 47 -10.33 -25.66 -3.41
C LYS A 47 -11.07 -24.52 -2.70
N SER A 48 -11.60 -24.78 -1.51
CA SER A 48 -12.31 -23.77 -0.72
C SER A 48 -11.36 -22.69 -0.23
N TYR A 49 -10.20 -23.10 0.28
CA TYR A 49 -9.20 -22.19 0.81
C TYR A 49 -8.68 -21.20 -0.25
N ILE A 50 -8.35 -21.68 -1.44
CA ILE A 50 -7.88 -20.84 -2.55
C ILE A 50 -8.98 -19.91 -3.03
N SER A 51 -10.25 -20.33 -2.99
CA SER A 51 -11.37 -19.47 -3.40
C SER A 51 -11.61 -18.29 -2.45
N GLU A 52 -11.32 -18.45 -1.16
CA GLU A 52 -11.50 -17.40 -0.15
C GLU A 52 -10.24 -16.55 0.05
N MET A 53 -9.09 -17.22 0.21
CA MET A 53 -7.82 -16.59 0.56
C MET A 53 -7.00 -16.18 -0.68
N GLY A 54 -7.25 -16.81 -1.83
CA GLY A 54 -6.46 -16.64 -3.04
C GLY A 54 -5.24 -17.58 -3.10
N GLY A 55 -4.29 -17.27 -3.99
CA GLY A 55 -3.09 -18.09 -4.19
C GLY A 55 -3.26 -19.14 -5.28
N TYR A 56 -2.24 -19.98 -5.46
CA TYR A 56 -2.25 -21.02 -6.48
C TYR A 56 -1.47 -22.27 -6.07
N LEU A 57 -1.81 -23.39 -6.68
CA LEU A 57 -1.09 -24.66 -6.55
C LEU A 57 -0.14 -24.84 -7.72
N ALA A 58 1.10 -25.26 -7.45
CA ALA A 58 2.03 -25.65 -8.51
C ALA A 58 1.66 -27.00 -9.13
N SER A 59 1.08 -27.91 -8.33
CA SER A 59 0.55 -29.20 -8.78
C SER A 59 -0.73 -29.55 -8.02
N SER A 60 -1.81 -29.84 -8.74
CA SER A 60 -3.13 -30.15 -8.17
C SER A 60 -3.40 -31.65 -8.01
N GLY A 61 -2.64 -32.51 -8.71
CA GLY A 61 -2.89 -33.95 -8.80
C GLY A 61 -2.00 -34.84 -7.92
N ALA A 62 -1.02 -34.27 -7.23
CA ALA A 62 -0.16 -35.01 -6.31
C ALA A 62 -0.79 -35.13 -4.91
N SER A 63 -0.33 -36.12 -4.14
CA SER A 63 -0.60 -36.22 -2.69
C SER A 63 0.27 -35.25 -1.88
N GLU A 64 1.42 -34.85 -2.43
CA GLU A 64 2.23 -33.76 -1.94
C GLU A 64 1.83 -32.44 -2.61
N CYS A 65 1.34 -31.52 -1.80
CA CYS A 65 0.84 -30.22 -2.21
C CYS A 65 1.96 -29.21 -2.18
N GLN A 66 2.08 -28.42 -3.25
CA GLN A 66 2.94 -27.25 -3.31
C GLN A 66 2.07 -26.02 -3.50
N TYR A 67 1.93 -25.24 -2.44
CA TYR A 67 1.03 -24.09 -2.39
C TYR A 67 1.80 -22.78 -2.31
N CYS A 68 1.40 -21.82 -3.14
CA CYS A 68 1.87 -20.45 -3.11
C CYS A 68 0.74 -19.52 -2.62
N PRO A 69 0.90 -18.84 -1.47
CA PRO A 69 -0.11 -17.92 -0.96
C PRO A 69 -0.20 -16.60 -1.74
N ILE A 70 0.84 -16.25 -2.51
CA ILE A 70 0.93 -14.97 -3.21
C ILE A 70 0.77 -15.20 -4.71
N SER A 71 -0.35 -14.77 -5.26
CA SER A 71 -0.62 -14.78 -6.71
C SER A 71 -0.52 -13.38 -7.33
N ASP A 72 -0.87 -12.35 -6.55
CA ASP A 72 -0.88 -10.96 -6.97
C ASP A 72 -0.37 -10.06 -5.85
N THR A 73 0.45 -9.08 -6.22
CA THR A 73 0.95 -8.09 -5.25
C THR A 73 -0.15 -7.17 -4.72
N ASN A 74 -1.30 -7.11 -5.40
CA ASN A 74 -2.47 -6.37 -4.93
C ASN A 74 -3.02 -6.94 -3.61
N ARG A 75 -2.98 -8.27 -3.41
CA ARG A 75 -3.39 -8.90 -2.14
C ARG A 75 -2.44 -8.59 -1.00
N PHE A 76 -1.14 -8.47 -1.30
CA PHE A 76 -0.15 -8.00 -0.33
C PHE A 76 -0.40 -6.54 0.09
N LEU A 77 -0.76 -5.69 -0.88
CA LEU A 77 -1.11 -4.29 -0.62
C LEU A 77 -2.40 -4.17 0.22
N GLU A 78 -3.42 -5.00 -0.08
CA GLU A 78 -4.67 -5.07 0.70
C GLU A 78 -4.43 -5.48 2.16
N ASP A 79 -3.57 -6.47 2.42
CA ASP A 79 -3.20 -6.90 3.78
C ASP A 79 -2.57 -5.75 4.59
N LYS A 80 -1.78 -4.89 3.93
CA LYS A 80 -1.22 -3.67 4.53
C LYS A 80 -2.20 -2.50 4.59
N SER A 81 -3.49 -2.71 4.30
CA SER A 81 -4.54 -1.69 4.21
C SER A 81 -4.27 -0.58 3.17
N MET A 82 -3.40 -0.85 2.20
CA MET A 82 -3.02 0.08 1.13
C MET A 82 -3.76 -0.29 -0.14
N SER A 83 -4.57 0.63 -0.67
CA SER A 83 -5.35 0.38 -1.89
C SER A 83 -4.82 1.19 -3.05
N TYR A 84 -4.63 0.57 -4.21
CA TYR A 84 -4.29 1.25 -5.46
C TYR A 84 -5.29 2.36 -5.83
N GLY A 85 -6.55 2.24 -5.38
CA GLY A 85 -7.58 3.27 -5.59
C GLY A 85 -7.30 4.57 -4.85
N ASN A 86 -6.57 4.53 -3.74
CA ASN A 86 -6.31 5.70 -2.90
C ASN A 86 -5.17 6.60 -3.41
N ARG A 87 -4.37 6.14 -4.38
CA ARG A 87 -3.17 6.86 -4.88
C ARG A 87 -3.39 8.34 -5.19
N TRP A 88 -4.53 8.68 -5.79
CA TRP A 88 -4.85 10.07 -6.16
C TRP A 88 -5.26 10.93 -4.96
N ARG A 89 -5.93 10.33 -3.97
CA ARG A 89 -6.26 11.00 -2.71
C ARG A 89 -4.97 11.30 -1.94
N ASP A 90 -4.09 10.30 -1.83
CA ASP A 90 -2.86 10.42 -1.06
C ASP A 90 -1.88 11.41 -1.71
N PHE A 91 -1.81 11.43 -3.05
CA PHE A 91 -1.10 12.46 -3.82
C PHE A 91 -1.66 13.87 -3.59
N GLY A 92 -3.00 14.00 -3.54
CA GLY A 92 -3.66 15.27 -3.26
C GLY A 92 -3.39 15.80 -1.84
N ILE A 93 -3.41 14.93 -0.83
CA ILE A 93 -3.10 15.29 0.57
C ILE A 93 -1.66 15.76 0.69
N LEU A 94 -0.72 15.09 0.02
CA LEU A 94 0.69 15.48 -0.02
C LEU A 94 0.86 16.88 -0.62
N TRP A 95 0.22 17.15 -1.76
CA TRP A 95 0.24 18.47 -2.40
C TRP A 95 -0.37 19.56 -1.51
N ALA A 96 -1.48 19.27 -0.82
CA ALA A 96 -2.08 20.20 0.13
C ALA A 96 -1.12 20.58 1.26
N PHE A 97 -0.39 19.60 1.81
CA PHE A 97 0.67 19.85 2.80
C PHE A 97 1.80 20.73 2.25
N CYS A 98 2.28 20.46 1.03
CA CYS A 98 3.32 21.28 0.39
C CYS A 98 2.86 22.73 0.21
N VAL A 99 1.68 22.94 -0.35
CA VAL A 99 1.12 24.29 -0.57
C VAL A 99 0.92 25.02 0.76
N PHE A 100 0.36 24.34 1.77
CA PHE A 100 0.19 24.93 3.11
C PHE A 100 1.52 25.38 3.72
N ASN A 101 2.55 24.52 3.67
CA ASN A 101 3.88 24.86 4.21
C ASN A 101 4.53 26.05 3.46
N VAL A 102 4.39 26.10 2.13
CA VAL A 102 4.89 27.22 1.32
C VAL A 102 4.18 28.52 1.71
N LEU A 103 2.84 28.51 1.79
CA LEU A 103 2.06 29.68 2.20
C LEU A 103 2.38 30.12 3.62
N ALA A 104 2.53 29.18 4.55
CA ALA A 104 2.92 29.46 5.93
C ALA A 104 4.32 30.09 6.00
N ALA A 105 5.29 29.57 5.25
CA ALA A 105 6.64 30.13 5.18
C ALA A 105 6.64 31.56 4.64
N PHE A 106 5.91 31.84 3.56
CA PHE A 106 5.76 33.20 3.03
C PHE A 106 5.02 34.12 3.99
N GLY A 107 3.95 33.63 4.65
CA GLY A 107 3.16 34.39 5.61
C GLY A 107 3.97 34.79 6.85
N ILE A 108 4.75 33.86 7.40
CA ILE A 108 5.67 34.10 8.52
C ILE A 108 6.78 35.06 8.07
N TYR A 109 7.43 34.82 6.93
CA TYR A 109 8.44 35.72 6.40
C TYR A 109 7.92 37.15 6.24
N TRP A 110 6.73 37.32 5.68
CA TRP A 110 6.12 38.63 5.50
C TRP A 110 5.79 39.29 6.85
N THR A 111 5.22 38.54 7.78
CA THR A 111 4.83 39.05 9.11
C THR A 111 6.02 39.48 9.96
N PHE A 112 7.10 38.69 9.96
CA PHE A 112 8.26 38.94 10.82
C PHE A 112 9.33 39.83 10.18
N ARG A 113 9.42 39.85 8.84
CA ARG A 113 10.52 40.53 8.13
C ARG A 113 10.09 41.77 7.36
N VAL A 114 8.81 41.94 7.01
CA VAL A 114 8.33 43.20 6.42
C VAL A 114 7.87 44.11 7.55
N PRO A 115 8.66 45.13 7.95
CA PRO A 115 8.17 46.12 8.88
C PRO A 115 6.96 46.81 8.24
N LYS A 116 5.77 46.65 8.84
CA LYS A 116 4.64 47.53 8.53
C LYS A 116 5.11 48.94 8.85
N LYS A 117 5.42 49.74 7.82
CA LYS A 117 5.62 51.19 7.98
C LYS A 117 4.47 51.70 8.82
N GLY A 118 4.80 52.14 10.04
CA GLY A 118 3.83 52.66 10.98
C GLY A 118 2.92 53.64 10.25
N LYS A 119 1.61 53.47 10.38
CA LYS A 119 0.68 54.54 10.04
C LYS A 119 1.06 55.72 10.92
N GLY A 120 1.85 56.63 10.36
CA GLY A 120 2.17 57.89 11.01
C GLY A 120 0.84 58.55 11.36
N LYS A 121 0.63 58.81 12.65
CA LYS A 121 -0.27 59.86 13.09
C LYS A 121 0.07 61.10 12.27
N LYS A 122 -0.83 61.56 11.43
CA LYS A 122 -0.88 62.96 11.03
C LYS A 122 -1.96 63.59 11.91
N GLU A 123 -1.56 64.71 12.49
CA GLU A 123 -2.26 65.58 13.44
C GLU A 123 -3.74 65.78 13.16
#